data_AF-A0A2M8VJ81-F1
#
_entry.id   AF-A0A2M8VJ81-F1
#
_cell.length_a   1.000
_cell.length_b   1.000
_cell.length_c   1.000
_cell.angle_alpha   90.00
_cell.angle_beta   90.00
_cell.angle_gamma   90.00
#
_symmetry.space_group_name_H-M   'P 1'
#
loop_
_entity.id
_entity.type
_entity.pdbx_description
1 polymer ?
#
loop_
_entity_poly.entity_id
_entity_poly.type
_entity_poly.pdbx_seq_one_letter_code
_entity_poly.pdbx_strand_id
1 'polypeptide(L)' 'MPSKFANQFQVRQYNVSNAVASALIEGIAPTKQLEQNLADYVAGKKTIAQLIEETKERFDIYRPK' A
#
# COMPACT_ATOMS: atom_id res chain seq x y z
N MET A 1 28.71 3.42 7.97
CA MET A 1 27.85 3.14 9.15
C MET A 1 26.89 2.04 8.79
N PRO A 2 26.81 0.90 9.50
CA PRO A 2 25.83 -0.12 9.15
C PRO A 2 24.53 0.16 9.93
N SER A 3 23.54 0.80 9.32
CA SER A 3 22.20 0.88 9.90
C SER A 3 21.50 -0.48 9.75
N LYS A 4 21.95 -1.47 10.54
CA LYS A 4 21.52 -2.87 10.44
C LYS A 4 20.14 -3.15 11.04
N PHE A 5 19.35 -2.12 11.33
CA PHE A 5 17.95 -2.24 11.75
C PHE A 5 17.16 -1.05 11.20
N ALA A 6 16.85 -1.06 9.91
CA ALA A 6 15.83 -0.16 9.40
C ALA A 6 14.53 -0.45 10.17
N ASN A 7 13.98 0.56 10.84
CA ASN A 7 12.70 0.43 11.53
C ASN A 7 11.68 -0.14 10.53
N GLN A 8 10.84 -1.11 10.92
CA GLN A 8 9.83 -1.68 10.01
C GLN A 8 9.00 -0.58 9.33
N PHE A 9 8.72 0.50 10.04
CA PHE A 9 8.08 1.69 9.46
C PHE A 9 8.86 2.24 8.25
N GLN A 10 10.17 2.42 8.36
CA GLN A 10 11.03 2.93 7.27
C GLN A 10 11.07 1.96 6.09
N VAL A 11 11.15 0.65 6.34
CA VAL A 11 11.12 -0.36 5.28
C VAL A 11 9.78 -0.32 4.53
N ARG A 12 8.67 -0.24 5.26
CA ARG A 12 7.34 -0.16 4.66
C ARG A 12 7.15 1.14 3.89
N GLN A 13 7.57 2.27 4.46
CA GLN A 13 7.51 3.58 3.80
C GLN A 13 8.28 3.56 2.48
N TYR A 14 9.52 3.03 2.49
CA TYR A 14 10.35 2.93 1.29
C TYR A 14 9.68 2.07 0.21
N ASN A 15 9.19 0.89 0.58
CA ASN A 15 8.51 -0.01 -0.36
C ASN A 15 7.24 0.61 -0.96
N VAL A 16 6.42 1.27 -0.13
CA VAL A 16 5.20 1.95 -0.57
C VAL A 16 5.52 3.11 -1.50
N SER A 17 6.52 3.94 -1.16
CA SER A 17 6.95 5.05 -2.02
C SER A 17 7.39 4.57 -3.39
N ASN A 18 8.18 3.49 -3.47
CA ASN A 18 8.61 2.93 -4.75
C ASN A 18 7.45 2.35 -5.56
N ALA A 19 6.53 1.64 -4.92
CA ALA A 19 5.35 1.08 -5.59
C ALA A 19 4.43 2.19 -6.15
N VAL A 20 4.19 3.24 -5.37
CA VAL A 20 3.39 4.40 -5.81
C VAL A 20 4.09 5.14 -6.95
N ALA A 21 5.40 5.38 -6.85
CA ALA A 21 6.17 6.01 -7.91
C ALA A 21 6.12 5.18 -9.21
N SER A 22 6.26 3.85 -9.12
CA SER A 22 6.13 2.96 -10.28
C SER A 22 4.77 3.08 -10.95
N ALA A 23 3.68 3.08 -10.17
CA ALA A 23 2.32 3.25 -10.72
C ALA A 23 2.15 4.62 -11.40
N LEU A 24 2.66 5.70 -10.78
CA LEU A 24 2.57 7.05 -11.34
C LEU A 24 3.37 7.20 -12.64
N ILE A 25 4.53 6.54 -12.77
CA ILE A 25 5.31 6.50 -14.01
C ILE A 25 4.49 5.86 -15.15
N GLU A 26 3.69 4.84 -14.82
CA GLU A 26 2.75 4.21 -15.77
C GLU A 26 1.47 5.02 -15.99
N GLY A 27 1.35 6.21 -15.42
CA GLY A 27 0.16 7.06 -15.51
C GLY A 27 -1.02 6.57 -14.65
N ILE A 28 -0.77 5.66 -13.72
CA ILE A 28 -1.78 5.10 -12.82
C ILE A 28 -1.74 5.87 -11.49
N ALA A 29 -2.73 6.74 -11.30
CA ALA A 29 -2.90 7.45 -10.03
C ALA A 29 -3.64 6.57 -9.00
N PRO A 30 -3.08 6.34 -7.80
CA PRO A 30 -3.78 5.66 -6.72
C PRO A 30 -5.06 6.41 -6.33
N THR A 31 -6.11 5.66 -5.95
CA THR A 31 -7.32 6.26 -5.39
C THR A 31 -7.05 6.76 -3.96
N LYS A 32 -7.84 7.73 -3.48
CA LYS A 32 -7.75 8.22 -2.09
C LYS A 32 -7.89 7.11 -1.04
N GLN A 33 -8.73 6.11 -1.32
CA GLN A 33 -8.88 4.95 -0.44
C GLN A 33 -7.61 4.09 -0.41
N LEU A 34 -6.94 3.91 -1.55
CA LEU A 34 -5.68 3.16 -1.63
C LEU A 34 -4.55 3.93 -0.93
N GLU A 35 -4.45 5.25 -1.11
CA GLU A 35 -3.49 6.10 -0.38
C GLU A 35 -3.62 5.92 1.15
N GLN A 36 -4.85 5.98 1.68
CA GLN A 36 -5.10 5.80 3.11
C GLN A 36 -4.72 4.39 3.59
N ASN A 37 -5.11 3.36 2.82
CA ASN A 37 -4.77 1.97 3.14
C ASN A 37 -3.26 1.72 3.18
N LEU A 38 -2.51 2.32 2.25
CA LEU A 38 -1.06 2.23 2.23
C LEU A 38 -0.42 2.98 3.42
N ALA A 39 -0.97 4.14 3.81
CA ALA A 39 -0.53 4.86 4.99
C ALA A 39 -0.77 4.05 6.28
N ASP A 40 -1.91 3.37 6.40
CA ASP A 40 -2.22 2.50 7.54
C ASP A 40 -1.30 1.26 7.59
N TYR A 41 -0.91 0.72 6.43
CA TYR A 41 0.10 -0.35 6.37
C TYR A 41 1.48 0.13 6.83
N VAL A 42 1.92 1.31 6.38
CA VAL A 42 3.19 1.91 6.80
C VAL A 42 3.21 2.16 8.31
N ALA A 43 2.11 2.68 8.86
CA ALA A 43 1.94 2.90 10.30
C ALA A 43 1.79 1.61 11.12
N GLY A 44 1.67 0.45 10.46
CA GLY A 44 1.49 -0.85 11.13
C GLY A 44 0.10 -1.10 11.69
N LYS A 45 -0.89 -0.28 11.31
CA LYS A 45 -2.30 -0.46 11.69
C LYS A 45 -2.98 -1.57 10.88
N LYS A 46 -2.49 -1.84 9.68
CA LYS A 46 -2.96 -2.92 8.80
C LYS A 46 -1.79 -3.77 8.29
N THR A 47 -2.07 -5.03 8.03
CA THR A 47 -1.16 -5.95 7.32
C THR A 47 -1.44 -5.93 5.82
N ILE A 48 -0.47 -6.35 4.99
CA ILE A 48 -0.70 -6.54 3.54
C ILE A 48 -1.84 -7.53 3.28
N ALA A 49 -1.95 -8.60 4.08
CA ALA A 49 -3.02 -9.59 3.91
C ALA A 49 -4.41 -8.96 4.04
N GLN A 50 -4.62 -8.14 5.08
CA GLN A 50 -5.87 -7.41 5.28
C GLN A 50 -6.15 -6.45 4.10
N LEU A 51 -5.13 -5.74 3.60
CA LEU A 51 -5.31 -4.86 2.44
C LEU A 51 -5.72 -5.63 1.18
N ILE A 52 -5.19 -6.84 0.97
CA ILE A 52 -5.54 -7.69 -0.16
C ILE A 52 -6.97 -8.17 -0.04
N GLU A 53 -7.38 -8.66 1.14
CA GLU A 53 -8.76 -9.12 1.37
C GLU A 53 -9.77 -7.99 1.16
N GLU A 54 -9.58 -6.83 1.79
CA GLU A 54 -10.47 -5.68 1.60
C GLU A 54 -10.53 -5.21 0.14
N THR A 55 -9.43 -5.37 -0.62
CA THR A 55 -9.42 -5.02 -2.04
C THR A 55 -10.22 -6.02 -2.88
N LYS A 56 -10.13 -7.32 -2.57
CA LYS A 56 -10.94 -8.36 -3.23
C LYS A 56 -12.42 -8.17 -2.93
N GLU A 57 -12.78 -7.94 -1.67
CA GLU A 57 -14.16 -7.69 -1.26
C GLU A 57 -14.74 -6.47 -1.99
N ARG A 58 -13.98 -5.37 -2.07
CA ARG A 58 -14.38 -4.20 -2.87
C ARG A 58 -14.57 -4.55 -4.34
N PHE A 59 -13.64 -5.29 -4.93
CA PHE A 59 -13.77 -5.70 -6.33
C PHE A 59 -15.05 -6.49 -6.56
N ASP A 60 -15.37 -7.45 -5.70
CA ASP A 60 -16.58 -8.26 -5.81
C ASP A 60 -17.87 -7.43 -5.63
N ILE A 61 -17.86 -6.42 -4.75
CA ILE A 61 -18.98 -5.48 -4.57
C ILE A 61 -19.22 -4.63 -5.82
N TYR A 62 -18.16 -4.13 -6.45
CA TYR A 62 -18.25 -3.23 -7.60
C TYR A 62 -18.18 -3.94 -8.95
N ARG A 63 -18.10 -5.28 -8.96
CA ARG A 63 -18.02 -6.08 -10.18
C ARG A 63 -19.34 -5.96 -10.97
N PRO A 64 -19.31 -5.53 -12.25
CA PRO A 64 -20.48 -5.58 -13.10
C PRO A 64 -20.99 -7.02 -13.22
N LYS A 65 -22.31 -7.20 -13.14
CA LYS A 65 -22.97 -8.49 -13.36
C LYS A 65 -22.88 -8.94 -14.81
#